data_AF-A0A523EJD1-F1
#
_entry.id   AF-A0A523EJD1-F1
#
_cell.length_a   1.000
_cell.length_b   1.000
_cell.length_c   1.000
_cell.angle_alpha   90.00
_cell.angle_beta   90.00
_cell.angle_gamma   90.00
#
_symmetry.space_group_name_H-M   'P 1'
#
loop_
_entity.id
_entity.type
_entity.pdbx_description
1 polymer ?
#
loop_
_entity_poly.entity_id
_entity_poly.type
_entity_poly.pdbx_seq_one_letter_code
_entity_poly.pdbx_strand_id
1 'polypeptide(L)'
;MRIDFTQSTQGWVGGFADYPIGEEAFFELEADYRALRAPLNTSQNAQYISGNNHSDDLWMYYKGQVAGLDANRRYAVRFDVEIATNVENGCVGVGGAPGEGVTVKAGASTSEPQAVMVGADWRMNVAKGMQTNGGENALAIGDVANTVPCGEPRRWELKQLSSGLEALQVETDGSGSVWLFVGTDSGFEATTRIYYTWVVATFEPM
;
A
#
# COMPACT_ATOMS: atom_id res chain seq x y z
N MET A 1 -15.97 6.73 -1.90
CA MET A 1 -15.58 6.26 -3.25
C MET A 1 -14.96 4.87 -3.13
N ARG A 2 -15.32 3.92 -4.01
CA ARG A 2 -14.76 2.56 -4.04
C ARG A 2 -13.98 2.34 -5.34
N ILE A 3 -12.76 1.83 -5.20
CA ILE A 3 -11.90 1.35 -6.27
C ILE A 3 -11.84 -0.16 -6.11
N ASP A 4 -12.39 -0.88 -7.08
CA ASP A 4 -12.47 -2.34 -7.08
C ASP A 4 -11.49 -2.90 -8.12
N PHE A 5 -10.35 -3.37 -7.63
CA PHE A 5 -9.31 -3.92 -8.48
C PHE A 5 -9.68 -5.29 -9.04
N THR A 6 -10.74 -5.94 -8.57
CA THR A 6 -11.16 -7.22 -9.17
C THR A 6 -11.76 -7.08 -10.56
N GLN A 7 -12.11 -5.85 -10.95
CA GLN A 7 -12.71 -5.54 -12.24
C GLN A 7 -11.68 -5.05 -13.27
N SER A 8 -10.70 -4.24 -12.84
CA SER A 8 -9.57 -3.75 -13.65
C SER A 8 -8.57 -3.03 -12.76
N THR A 9 -7.47 -2.53 -13.31
CA THR A 9 -6.55 -1.64 -12.58
C THR A 9 -7.17 -0.29 -12.22
N GLN A 10 -8.28 0.10 -12.86
CA GLN A 10 -8.92 1.43 -12.74
C GLN A 10 -7.96 2.61 -12.95
N GLY A 11 -6.93 2.42 -13.79
CA GLY A 11 -5.89 3.43 -14.02
C GLY A 11 -4.88 3.57 -12.88
N TRP A 12 -4.97 2.77 -11.82
CA TRP A 12 -3.98 2.76 -10.76
C TRP A 12 -2.70 2.07 -11.22
N VAL A 13 -1.56 2.67 -10.88
CA VAL A 13 -0.23 2.22 -11.29
C VAL A 13 0.61 1.87 -10.07
N GLY A 14 1.40 0.80 -10.19
CA GLY A 14 2.34 0.37 -9.17
C GLY A 14 3.62 1.20 -9.17
N GLY A 15 4.25 1.33 -8.01
CA GLY A 15 5.51 2.04 -7.82
C GLY A 15 6.26 1.54 -6.59
N PHE A 16 7.53 1.94 -6.52
CA PHE A 16 8.47 1.53 -5.47
C PHE A 16 9.31 2.72 -5.04
N ALA A 17 9.60 2.84 -3.75
CA ALA A 17 10.52 3.83 -3.20
C ALA A 17 11.26 3.27 -1.97
N ASP A 18 12.17 4.05 -1.41
CA ASP A 18 13.00 3.73 -0.25
C ASP A 18 13.96 2.55 -0.51
N TYR A 19 14.62 2.60 -1.67
CA TYR A 19 15.68 1.67 -2.09
C TYR A 19 16.73 2.38 -2.97
N PRO A 20 17.96 1.84 -3.10
CA PRO A 20 19.01 2.45 -3.93
C PRO A 20 18.68 2.44 -5.42
N ILE A 21 19.07 3.51 -6.13
CA ILE A 21 18.85 3.66 -7.57
C ILE A 21 19.62 2.58 -8.34
N GLY A 22 18.95 1.90 -9.29
CA GLY A 22 19.58 0.89 -10.14
C GLY A 22 19.57 -0.53 -9.56
N GLU A 23 19.01 -0.71 -8.36
CA GLU A 23 18.93 -2.01 -7.68
C GLU A 23 17.56 -2.70 -7.88
N GLU A 24 16.76 -2.29 -8.87
CA GLU A 24 15.41 -2.83 -9.09
C GLU A 24 15.41 -4.36 -9.29
N ALA A 25 16.44 -4.88 -9.99
CA ALA A 25 16.62 -6.30 -10.21
C ALA A 25 17.08 -7.04 -8.95
N PHE A 26 17.93 -6.41 -8.13
CA PHE A 26 18.42 -6.98 -6.87
C PHE A 26 17.30 -7.07 -5.83
N PHE A 27 16.45 -6.04 -5.77
CA PHE A 27 15.25 -6.02 -4.94
C PHE A 27 14.08 -6.83 -5.53
N GLU A 28 14.24 -7.49 -6.68
CA GLU A 28 13.19 -8.30 -7.32
C GLU A 28 11.83 -7.57 -7.44
N LEU A 29 11.86 -6.29 -7.78
CA LEU A 29 10.67 -5.43 -7.77
C LEU A 29 9.70 -5.83 -8.89
N GLU A 30 8.46 -6.14 -8.51
CA GLU A 30 7.44 -6.62 -9.45
C GLU A 30 6.07 -6.05 -9.09
N ALA A 31 5.42 -5.38 -10.05
CA ALA A 31 4.05 -4.91 -9.92
C ALA A 31 3.27 -5.16 -11.22
N ASP A 32 2.11 -5.78 -11.12
CA ASP A 32 1.23 -6.03 -12.28
C ASP A 32 -0.22 -6.30 -11.87
N TYR A 33 -1.04 -6.69 -12.86
CA TYR A 33 -2.43 -7.08 -12.67
C TYR A 33 -2.60 -8.55 -13.03
N ARG A 34 -2.71 -9.43 -12.03
CA ARG A 34 -2.73 -10.88 -12.23
C ARG A 34 -3.77 -11.59 -11.37
N ALA A 35 -4.04 -12.85 -11.69
CA ALA A 35 -4.96 -13.69 -10.95
C ALA A 35 -4.56 -13.82 -9.47
N LEU A 36 -5.56 -13.81 -8.58
CA LEU A 36 -5.40 -14.22 -7.19
C LEU A 36 -4.90 -15.67 -7.12
N ARG A 37 -4.21 -16.00 -6.04
CA ARG A 37 -3.65 -17.33 -5.81
C ARG A 37 -4.59 -18.21 -4.99
N ALA A 38 -4.58 -19.51 -5.29
CA ALA A 38 -5.28 -20.50 -4.49
C ALA A 38 -4.87 -20.39 -3.00
N PRO A 39 -5.81 -20.59 -2.05
CA PRO A 39 -7.18 -21.07 -2.23
C PRO A 39 -8.21 -19.99 -2.63
N LEU A 40 -7.78 -18.75 -2.88
CA LEU A 40 -8.68 -17.69 -3.36
C LEU A 40 -9.14 -17.96 -4.80
N ASN A 41 -10.15 -17.21 -5.25
CA ASN A 41 -10.71 -17.38 -6.59
C ASN A 41 -9.72 -16.99 -7.69
N THR A 42 -9.10 -17.99 -8.32
CA THR A 42 -8.09 -17.80 -9.39
C THR A 42 -8.67 -17.30 -10.71
N SER A 43 -10.00 -17.14 -10.81
CA SER A 43 -10.64 -16.46 -11.95
C SER A 43 -10.72 -14.95 -11.75
N GLN A 44 -10.44 -14.44 -10.54
CA GLN A 44 -10.40 -13.00 -10.25
C GLN A 44 -8.96 -12.51 -10.29
N ASN A 45 -8.75 -11.39 -10.97
CA ASN A 45 -7.48 -10.67 -10.94
C ASN A 45 -7.49 -9.61 -9.84
N ALA A 46 -6.31 -9.14 -9.44
CA ALA A 46 -6.13 -8.02 -8.53
C ALA A 46 -4.76 -7.39 -8.79
N GLN A 47 -4.50 -6.23 -8.17
CA GLN A 47 -3.22 -5.54 -8.25
C GLN A 47 -2.20 -6.28 -7.36
N TYR A 48 -1.21 -6.93 -7.97
CA TYR A 48 -0.17 -7.69 -7.28
C TYR A 48 1.13 -6.92 -7.21
N ILE A 49 1.74 -6.87 -6.02
CA ILE A 49 3.05 -6.27 -5.82
C ILE A 49 3.97 -7.15 -4.97
N SER A 50 5.25 -7.14 -5.31
CA SER A 50 6.31 -7.89 -4.65
C SER A 50 7.63 -7.13 -4.66
N GLY A 51 8.44 -7.37 -3.63
CA GLY A 51 9.80 -6.88 -3.51
C GLY A 51 10.57 -7.62 -2.42
N ASN A 52 11.84 -7.91 -2.69
CA ASN A 52 12.83 -8.44 -1.78
C ASN A 52 13.56 -7.29 -1.10
N ASN A 53 13.14 -6.96 0.12
CA ASN A 53 13.65 -5.79 0.81
C ASN A 53 15.07 -6.01 1.33
N HIS A 54 15.99 -5.13 0.92
CA HIS A 54 17.37 -5.08 1.41
C HIS A 54 17.71 -3.74 2.09
N SER A 55 16.72 -2.86 2.30
CA SER A 55 16.91 -1.51 2.84
C SER A 55 16.30 -1.29 4.22
N ASP A 56 15.62 -2.28 4.81
CA ASP A 56 14.83 -2.16 6.05
C ASP A 56 13.72 -1.08 5.99
N ASP A 57 13.38 -0.61 4.78
CA ASP A 57 12.41 0.49 4.59
C ASP A 57 11.69 0.44 3.23
N LEU A 58 11.77 -0.66 2.46
CA LEU A 58 11.21 -0.72 1.12
C LEU A 58 9.71 -0.35 1.11
N TRP A 59 9.37 0.66 0.32
CA TRP A 59 8.01 1.12 0.10
C TRP A 59 7.48 0.61 -1.24
N MET A 60 6.46 -0.25 -1.18
CA MET A 60 5.78 -0.81 -2.36
C MET A 60 4.35 -0.29 -2.40
N TYR A 61 3.90 0.31 -3.49
CA TYR A 61 2.60 0.98 -3.50
C TYR A 61 1.88 0.98 -4.84
N TYR A 62 0.58 1.24 -4.79
CA TYR A 62 -0.24 1.65 -5.91
C TYR A 62 -0.80 3.04 -5.67
N LYS A 63 -0.94 3.81 -6.76
CA LYS A 63 -1.54 5.15 -6.74
C LYS A 63 -2.57 5.32 -7.85
N GLY A 64 -3.52 6.20 -7.64
CA GLY A 64 -4.44 6.66 -8.67
C GLY A 64 -5.08 8.00 -8.30
N GLN A 65 -5.46 8.78 -9.29
CA GLN A 65 -6.14 10.05 -9.08
C GLN A 65 -7.65 9.84 -9.06
N VAL A 66 -8.33 10.54 -8.15
CA VAL A 66 -9.79 10.61 -8.09
C VAL A 66 -10.25 12.04 -8.29
N ALA A 67 -11.47 12.19 -8.80
CA ALA A 67 -12.05 13.48 -9.17
C ALA A 67 -13.53 13.55 -8.72
N GLY A 68 -14.16 14.71 -8.96
CA GLY A 68 -15.57 14.93 -8.63
C GLY A 68 -15.81 15.38 -7.18
N LEU A 69 -14.76 15.84 -6.51
CA LEU A 69 -14.85 16.56 -5.24
C LEU A 69 -14.97 18.07 -5.49
N ASP A 70 -15.28 18.85 -4.46
CA ASP A 70 -15.26 20.31 -4.57
C ASP A 70 -13.80 20.78 -4.75
N ALA A 71 -13.56 21.75 -5.62
CA ALA A 71 -12.23 22.29 -5.90
C ALA A 71 -11.68 23.12 -4.72
N ASN A 72 -10.37 23.04 -4.47
CA ASN A 72 -9.67 23.74 -3.38
C ASN A 72 -10.36 23.57 -2.01
N ARG A 73 -10.88 22.36 -1.76
CA ARG A 73 -11.67 22.03 -0.57
C ARG A 73 -10.90 21.06 0.30
N ARG A 74 -10.92 21.32 1.60
CA ARG A 74 -10.37 20.40 2.62
C ARG A 74 -11.37 19.31 2.96
N TYR A 75 -10.87 18.10 3.01
CA TYR A 75 -11.60 16.90 3.42
C TYR A 75 -10.85 16.16 4.51
N ALA A 76 -11.61 15.59 5.44
CA ALA A 76 -11.17 14.48 6.25
C ALA A 76 -11.44 13.18 5.49
N VAL A 77 -10.42 12.33 5.32
CA VAL A 77 -10.48 11.11 4.52
C VAL A 77 -10.22 9.90 5.39
N ARG A 78 -11.14 8.93 5.33
CA ARG A 78 -11.01 7.63 6.00
C ARG A 78 -10.89 6.51 4.99
N PHE A 79 -10.18 5.46 5.35
CA PHE A 79 -9.83 4.39 4.44
C PHE A 79 -10.26 3.02 4.95
N ASP A 80 -10.79 2.23 4.03
CA ASP A 80 -10.89 0.78 4.17
C ASP A 80 -10.17 0.14 2.98
N VAL A 81 -9.37 -0.89 3.24
CA VAL A 81 -8.56 -1.58 2.24
C VAL A 81 -8.70 -3.07 2.44
N GLU A 82 -8.82 -3.82 1.36
CA GLU A 82 -8.68 -5.27 1.41
C GLU A 82 -7.45 -5.71 0.63
N ILE A 83 -6.67 -6.56 1.29
CA ILE A 83 -5.51 -7.21 0.72
C ILE A 83 -5.71 -8.72 0.68
N ALA A 84 -4.98 -9.39 -0.22
CA ALA A 84 -4.66 -10.80 -0.05
C ALA A 84 -3.20 -10.94 0.37
N THR A 85 -2.97 -11.79 1.37
CA THR A 85 -1.64 -12.06 1.94
C THR A 85 -1.51 -13.53 2.30
N ASN A 86 -0.31 -14.09 2.13
CA ASN A 86 0.03 -15.44 2.61
C ASN A 86 1.07 -15.43 3.75
N VAL A 87 1.23 -14.28 4.40
CA VAL A 87 2.22 -14.09 5.45
C VAL A 87 1.61 -14.48 6.79
N GLU A 88 2.21 -15.45 7.46
CA GLU A 88 1.80 -15.94 8.77
C GLU A 88 1.95 -14.86 9.86
N ASN A 89 1.16 -14.96 10.93
CA ASN A 89 1.30 -14.14 12.12
C ASN A 89 2.29 -14.70 13.14
N GLY A 90 2.86 -13.82 13.94
CA GLY A 90 3.74 -14.17 15.06
C GLY A 90 5.09 -14.76 14.63
N CYS A 91 5.51 -14.55 13.38
CA CYS A 91 6.80 -15.04 12.91
C CYS A 91 7.95 -14.10 13.28
N VAL A 92 9.10 -14.70 13.60
CA VAL A 92 10.37 -13.99 13.75
C VAL A 92 11.02 -13.87 12.37
N GLY A 93 11.41 -12.67 11.98
CA GLY A 93 12.07 -12.38 10.71
C GLY A 93 13.47 -11.80 10.87
N VAL A 94 14.05 -11.37 9.74
CA VAL A 94 15.31 -10.64 9.67
C VAL A 94 14.99 -9.17 9.44
N GLY A 95 15.60 -8.28 10.21
CA GLY A 95 15.14 -6.89 10.36
C GLY A 95 13.87 -6.85 11.21
N GLY A 96 12.72 -6.95 10.57
CA GLY A 96 11.39 -7.02 11.17
C GLY A 96 10.70 -8.38 11.06
N ALA A 97 9.55 -8.53 11.72
CA ALA A 97 8.68 -9.68 11.55
C ALA A 97 8.09 -9.72 10.14
N PRO A 98 7.96 -10.89 9.47
CA PRO A 98 7.46 -10.96 8.10
C PRO A 98 6.06 -10.36 7.92
N GLY A 99 5.17 -10.57 8.89
CA GLY A 99 3.80 -10.06 8.88
C GLY A 99 3.71 -8.68 9.52
N GLU A 100 4.02 -8.62 10.81
CA GLU A 100 3.82 -7.43 11.65
C GLU A 100 4.85 -6.32 11.39
N GLY A 101 6.00 -6.65 10.79
CA GLY A 101 7.03 -5.70 10.37
C GLY A 101 6.78 -5.08 9.00
N VAL A 102 5.68 -5.44 8.34
CA VAL A 102 5.26 -4.86 7.06
C VAL A 102 3.94 -4.14 7.25
N THR A 103 4.01 -2.82 7.32
CA THR A 103 2.88 -1.96 7.66
C THR A 103 2.13 -1.53 6.40
N VAL A 104 0.83 -1.80 6.36
CA VAL A 104 -0.05 -1.30 5.30
C VAL A 104 -0.43 0.14 5.63
N LYS A 105 -0.25 1.02 4.65
CA LYS A 105 -0.63 2.43 4.75
C LYS A 105 -1.56 2.83 3.62
N ALA A 106 -2.51 3.71 3.93
CA ALA A 106 -3.40 4.33 2.96
C ALA A 106 -3.32 5.84 3.11
N GLY A 107 -3.29 6.55 1.99
CA GLY A 107 -2.98 7.96 1.96
C GLY A 107 -3.65 8.73 0.84
N ALA A 108 -3.62 10.05 1.00
CA ALA A 108 -4.08 11.01 0.02
C ALA A 108 -3.15 12.23 -0.03
N SER A 109 -3.01 12.80 -1.22
CA SER A 109 -2.20 14.00 -1.44
C SER A 109 -2.71 14.80 -2.64
N THR A 110 -2.55 16.12 -2.59
CA THR A 110 -2.84 16.99 -3.74
C THR A 110 -1.86 16.73 -4.89
N SER A 111 -0.59 16.51 -4.56
CA SER A 111 0.46 16.17 -5.53
C SER A 111 0.50 14.68 -5.82
N GLU A 112 0.94 14.31 -7.01
CA GLU A 112 1.12 12.91 -7.38
C GLU A 112 2.16 12.21 -6.49
N PRO A 113 1.81 11.08 -5.84
CA PRO A 113 2.75 10.26 -5.10
C PRO A 113 3.76 9.62 -6.09
N GLN A 114 5.05 9.86 -5.93
CA GLN A 114 6.08 9.28 -6.81
C GLN A 114 7.42 9.14 -6.10
N ALA A 115 8.17 8.13 -6.51
CA ALA A 115 9.58 8.03 -6.17
C ALA A 115 10.37 9.15 -6.86
N VAL A 116 11.21 9.81 -6.10
CA VAL A 116 12.12 10.87 -6.55
C VAL A 116 13.53 10.54 -6.12
N MET A 117 14.52 10.92 -6.93
CA MET A 117 15.93 10.72 -6.58
C MET A 117 16.34 11.67 -5.45
N VAL A 118 16.84 11.11 -4.36
CA VAL A 118 17.43 11.86 -3.25
C VAL A 118 18.79 11.23 -2.94
N GLY A 119 19.87 11.88 -3.41
CA GLY A 119 21.20 11.30 -3.34
C GLY A 119 21.31 10.06 -4.22
N ALA A 120 21.60 8.90 -3.61
CA ALA A 120 21.72 7.61 -4.30
C ALA A 120 20.45 6.75 -4.18
N ASP A 121 19.40 7.24 -3.55
CA ASP A 121 18.18 6.49 -3.27
C ASP A 121 16.98 7.02 -4.05
N TRP A 122 16.07 6.12 -4.40
CA TRP A 122 14.68 6.46 -4.67
C TRP A 122 13.97 6.69 -3.34
N ARG A 123 13.34 7.85 -3.15
CA ARG A 123 12.59 8.21 -1.94
C ARG A 123 11.18 8.67 -2.29
N MET A 124 10.23 8.45 -1.39
CA MET A 124 8.86 8.89 -1.59
C MET A 124 8.74 10.42 -1.47
N ASN A 125 8.09 11.09 -2.43
CA ASN A 125 7.92 12.55 -2.42
C ASN A 125 6.82 13.08 -1.48
N VAL A 126 5.90 12.21 -1.04
CA VAL A 126 4.84 12.54 -0.07
C VAL A 126 5.18 11.94 1.28
N ALA A 127 4.77 12.62 2.36
CA ALA A 127 5.08 12.22 3.72
C ALA A 127 4.22 11.03 4.17
N LYS A 128 4.60 9.81 3.74
CA LYS A 128 3.95 8.56 4.13
C LYS A 128 4.23 8.11 5.57
N GLY A 129 5.15 8.79 6.26
CA GLY A 129 5.70 8.34 7.54
C GLY A 129 6.82 7.31 7.35
N MET A 130 7.22 6.67 8.44
CA MET A 130 8.34 5.71 8.47
C MET A 130 7.94 4.46 9.22
N GLN A 131 8.30 3.29 8.67
CA GLN A 131 8.03 1.99 9.26
C GLN A 131 6.55 1.87 9.70
N THR A 132 6.29 1.62 10.99
CA THR A 132 4.96 1.42 11.55
C THR A 132 4.14 2.71 11.72
N ASN A 133 4.74 3.88 11.55
CA ASN A 133 4.07 5.16 11.79
C ASN A 133 3.52 5.75 10.49
N GLY A 134 2.30 6.29 10.57
CA GLY A 134 1.75 7.17 9.54
C GLY A 134 2.52 8.48 9.44
N GLY A 135 2.25 9.25 8.38
CA GLY A 135 2.79 10.58 8.15
C GLY A 135 1.70 11.56 7.72
N GLU A 136 2.09 12.78 7.38
CA GLU A 136 1.14 13.84 6.99
C GLU A 136 0.23 13.46 5.82
N ASN A 137 0.69 12.58 4.93
CA ASN A 137 -0.08 12.14 3.75
C ASN A 137 -0.54 10.67 3.82
N ALA A 138 -0.29 9.93 4.91
CA ALA A 138 -0.71 8.54 5.01
C ALA A 138 -1.00 8.10 6.45
N LEU A 139 -2.04 7.27 6.62
CA LEU A 139 -2.34 6.59 7.87
C LEU A 139 -1.77 5.17 7.83
N ALA A 140 -1.21 4.71 8.96
CA ALA A 140 -0.92 3.29 9.16
C ALA A 140 -2.23 2.58 9.57
N ILE A 141 -2.67 1.61 8.77
CA ILE A 141 -3.99 0.96 8.93
C ILE A 141 -3.89 -0.51 9.35
N GLY A 142 -2.69 -0.98 9.68
CA GLY A 142 -2.39 -2.33 10.15
C GLY A 142 -1.20 -2.94 9.41
N ASP A 143 -1.09 -4.27 9.48
CA ASP A 143 0.03 -5.04 8.91
C ASP A 143 -0.46 -6.12 7.91
N VAL A 144 0.47 -6.88 7.34
CA VAL A 144 0.17 -7.93 6.34
C VAL A 144 0.02 -9.32 6.94
N ALA A 145 0.13 -9.50 8.27
CA ALA A 145 -0.01 -10.80 8.91
C ALA A 145 -1.43 -11.33 8.73
N ASN A 146 -1.58 -12.58 8.32
CA ASN A 146 -2.86 -13.25 8.18
C ASN A 146 -3.24 -14.03 9.46
N THR A 147 -4.26 -14.89 9.39
CA THR A 147 -4.70 -15.66 10.58
C THR A 147 -3.91 -16.93 10.84
N VAL A 148 -3.00 -17.32 9.94
CA VAL A 148 -2.18 -18.54 10.04
C VAL A 148 -1.06 -18.31 11.06
N PRO A 149 -0.96 -19.13 12.11
CA PRO A 149 0.15 -19.06 13.06
C PRO A 149 1.49 -19.41 12.42
N CYS A 150 2.57 -18.80 12.90
CA CYS A 150 3.90 -19.12 12.43
C CYS A 150 4.24 -20.61 12.55
N GLY A 151 4.77 -21.19 11.46
CA GLY A 151 5.18 -22.59 11.38
C GLY A 151 4.10 -23.51 10.83
N GLU A 152 2.89 -22.99 10.59
CA GLU A 152 1.82 -23.71 9.90
C GLU A 152 1.91 -23.55 8.37
N PRO A 153 1.30 -24.43 7.57
CA PRO A 153 1.31 -24.30 6.12
C PRO A 153 0.74 -22.96 5.64
N ARG A 154 1.57 -22.16 4.97
CA ARG A 154 1.17 -20.89 4.36
C ARG A 154 -0.02 -21.05 3.43
N ARG A 155 -0.99 -20.15 3.54
CA ARG A 155 -2.13 -20.04 2.61
C ARG A 155 -2.48 -18.58 2.39
N TRP A 156 -2.97 -18.27 1.20
CA TRP A 156 -3.50 -16.94 0.88
C TRP A 156 -4.84 -16.73 1.59
N GLU A 157 -4.98 -15.60 2.27
CA GLU A 157 -6.22 -15.15 2.91
C GLU A 157 -6.50 -13.70 2.53
N LEU A 158 -7.79 -13.34 2.48
CA LEU A 158 -8.22 -11.95 2.39
C LEU A 158 -8.22 -11.33 3.80
N LYS A 159 -7.70 -10.11 3.90
CA LYS A 159 -7.66 -9.33 5.14
C LYS A 159 -8.18 -7.93 4.85
N GLN A 160 -9.12 -7.47 5.67
CA GLN A 160 -9.64 -6.10 5.62
C GLN A 160 -8.98 -5.26 6.71
N LEU A 161 -8.59 -4.05 6.34
CA LEU A 161 -7.86 -3.08 7.14
C LEU A 161 -8.61 -1.76 7.09
N SER A 162 -8.66 -1.04 8.20
CA SER A 162 -9.44 0.19 8.31
C SER A 162 -8.70 1.23 9.15
N SER A 163 -8.79 2.50 8.75
CA SER A 163 -8.37 3.61 9.60
C SER A 163 -9.33 3.88 10.76
N GLY A 164 -10.49 3.21 10.80
CA GLY A 164 -11.48 3.35 11.86
C GLY A 164 -12.02 4.77 11.96
N LEU A 165 -11.77 5.43 13.09
CA LEU A 165 -12.15 6.83 13.33
C LEU A 165 -11.04 7.83 12.95
N GLU A 166 -9.82 7.35 12.69
CA GLU A 166 -8.72 8.21 12.29
C GLU A 166 -8.92 8.64 10.83
N ALA A 167 -8.75 9.94 10.59
CA ALA A 167 -8.93 10.57 9.29
C ALA A 167 -7.70 11.39 8.91
N LEU A 168 -7.30 11.27 7.65
CA LEU A 168 -6.25 12.05 7.04
C LEU A 168 -6.84 13.35 6.48
N GLN A 169 -6.19 14.49 6.68
CA GLN A 169 -6.61 15.73 6.03
C GLN A 169 -5.97 15.87 4.66
N VAL A 170 -6.75 16.24 3.66
CA VAL A 170 -6.23 16.57 2.32
C VAL A 170 -7.00 17.74 1.72
N GLU A 171 -6.31 18.53 0.90
CA GLU A 171 -6.92 19.58 0.10
C GLU A 171 -6.96 19.12 -1.36
N THR A 172 -8.12 19.21 -2.00
CA THR A 172 -8.26 18.95 -3.43
C THR A 172 -7.59 20.05 -4.24
N ASP A 173 -7.16 19.72 -5.45
CA ASP A 173 -6.66 20.72 -6.40
C ASP A 173 -7.79 21.61 -6.96
N GLY A 174 -7.41 22.57 -7.83
CA GLY A 174 -8.35 23.48 -8.46
C GLY A 174 -9.36 22.84 -9.41
N SER A 175 -9.22 21.54 -9.72
CA SER A 175 -10.17 20.76 -10.51
C SER A 175 -11.08 19.86 -9.65
N GLY A 176 -10.91 19.85 -8.33
CA GLY A 176 -11.64 18.94 -7.45
C GLY A 176 -11.07 17.52 -7.46
N SER A 177 -9.77 17.40 -7.73
CA SER A 177 -9.06 16.13 -7.77
C SER A 177 -8.08 15.97 -6.62
N VAL A 178 -7.79 14.72 -6.29
CA VAL A 178 -6.80 14.32 -5.30
C VAL A 178 -6.17 12.99 -5.70
N TRP A 179 -4.91 12.78 -5.37
CA TRP A 179 -4.28 11.48 -5.50
C TRP A 179 -4.55 10.63 -4.27
N LEU A 180 -4.88 9.36 -4.50
CA LEU A 180 -4.92 8.33 -3.48
C LEU A 180 -3.77 7.37 -3.69
N PHE A 181 -3.28 6.80 -2.60
CA PHE A 181 -2.31 5.71 -2.66
C PHE A 181 -2.52 4.72 -1.52
N VAL A 182 -2.15 3.47 -1.78
CA VAL A 182 -2.11 2.40 -0.79
C VAL A 182 -0.83 1.62 -1.01
N GLY A 183 -0.17 1.20 0.07
CA GLY A 183 1.10 0.50 -0.05
C GLY A 183 1.55 -0.14 1.25
N THR A 184 2.74 -0.74 1.22
CA THR A 184 3.40 -1.31 2.39
C THR A 184 4.79 -0.74 2.61
N ASP A 185 5.04 -0.40 3.87
CA ASP A 185 6.32 0.07 4.41
C ASP A 185 6.95 -1.10 5.17
N SER A 186 8.05 -1.65 4.64
CA SER A 186 8.59 -2.96 5.04
C SER A 186 9.90 -2.81 5.81
N GLY A 187 9.88 -3.15 7.11
CA GLY A 187 11.09 -3.44 7.89
C GLY A 187 11.53 -4.90 7.81
N PHE A 188 10.74 -5.77 7.17
CA PHE A 188 11.15 -7.16 6.95
C PHE A 188 12.14 -7.22 5.80
N GLU A 189 13.39 -7.66 6.05
CA GLU A 189 14.49 -7.70 5.07
C GLU A 189 14.48 -8.97 4.21
N ALA A 190 13.34 -9.27 3.60
CA ALA A 190 13.18 -10.34 2.62
C ALA A 190 11.94 -10.10 1.75
N THR A 191 11.57 -11.09 0.94
CA THR A 191 10.47 -10.92 -0.02
C THR A 191 9.10 -10.89 0.63
N THR A 192 8.36 -9.81 0.37
CA THR A 192 6.94 -9.68 0.65
C THR A 192 6.13 -9.70 -0.65
N ARG A 193 4.95 -10.34 -0.63
CA ARG A 193 4.04 -10.47 -1.78
C ARG A 193 2.61 -10.20 -1.34
N ILE A 194 1.92 -9.28 -2.00
CA ILE A 194 0.59 -8.83 -1.59
C ILE A 194 -0.26 -8.59 -2.83
N TYR A 195 -1.57 -8.83 -2.70
CA TYR A 195 -2.55 -8.30 -3.64
C TYR A 195 -3.38 -7.21 -2.96
N TYR A 196 -3.70 -6.13 -3.66
CA TYR A 196 -4.76 -5.19 -3.29
C TYR A 196 -6.01 -5.52 -4.11
N THR A 197 -7.12 -5.87 -3.43
CA THR A 197 -8.37 -6.24 -4.12
C THR A 197 -9.31 -5.05 -4.24
N TRP A 198 -9.38 -4.19 -3.24
CA TRP A 198 -10.12 -2.93 -3.31
C TRP A 198 -9.63 -1.91 -2.29
N VAL A 199 -9.94 -0.65 -2.57
CA VAL A 199 -9.74 0.51 -1.68
C VAL A 199 -11.03 1.30 -1.63
N VAL A 200 -11.45 1.69 -0.42
CA VAL A 200 -12.53 2.65 -0.20
C VAL A 200 -11.95 3.87 0.48
N ALA A 201 -12.19 5.04 -0.10
CA ALA A 201 -11.88 6.34 0.50
C ALA A 201 -13.18 7.09 0.77
N THR A 202 -13.43 7.46 2.01
CA THR A 202 -14.62 8.21 2.45
C THR A 202 -14.21 9.64 2.75
N PHE A 203 -14.76 10.60 2.01
CA PHE A 203 -14.43 12.01 2.08
C PHE A 203 -15.51 12.78 2.84
N GLU A 204 -15.12 13.53 3.86
CA GLU A 204 -16.00 14.40 4.65
C GLU A 204 -15.50 15.85 4.55
N PRO A 205 -16.30 16.78 3.99
CA PRO A 205 -15.91 18.19 3.92
C PRO A 205 -15.67 18.79 5.32
N MET A 206 -14.59 19.56 5.47
CA MET A 206 -14.18 20.16 6.77
C MET A 206 -14.63 21.60 6.98
#